data_AF-A0A964G7T0-F1
#
_entry.id   AF-A0A964G7T0-F1
#
_cell.length_a   1.000
_cell.length_b   1.000
_cell.length_c   1.000
_cell.angle_alpha   90.00
_cell.angle_beta   90.00
_cell.angle_gamma   90.00
#
_symmetry.space_group_name_H-M   'P 1'
#
loop_
_entity.id
_entity.type
_entity.pdbx_description
1 polymer ?
#
loop_
_entity_poly.entity_id
_entity_poly.type
_entity_poly.pdbx_seq_one_letter_code
_entity_poly.pdbx_strand_id
1 'polypeptide(L)' 'MVHPGLNNGTIGETSNRLQGMSDSERISVVLPTQAKKELEKLCDIEKRSISNFVYLLIQDAIDQAKASGKLKSTDG' A
#
# COMPACT_ATOMS: atom_id res chain seq x y z
N MET A 1 -17.43 -12.16 47.20
CA MET A 1 -17.79 -13.01 46.05
C MET A 1 -16.95 -12.56 44.85
N VAL A 2 -16.39 -13.56 44.15
CA VAL A 2 -15.63 -13.58 42.88
C VAL A 2 -16.07 -12.53 41.83
N HIS A 3 -15.20 -11.62 41.34
CA HIS A 3 -14.34 -11.66 40.13
C HIS A 3 -15.02 -11.13 38.82
N PRO A 4 -14.27 -10.72 37.77
CA PRO A 4 -14.15 -9.32 37.30
C PRO A 4 -14.60 -9.12 35.84
N GLY A 5 -14.46 -7.89 35.30
CA GLY A 5 -14.65 -7.62 33.87
C GLY A 5 -13.89 -6.38 33.40
N LEU A 6 -12.57 -6.51 33.23
CA LEU A 6 -11.79 -5.68 32.29
C LEU A 6 -12.32 -5.94 30.87
N ASN A 7 -12.45 -4.93 30.00
CA ASN A 7 -11.38 -4.61 29.04
C ASN A 7 -11.74 -3.40 28.16
N ASN A 8 -10.85 -2.40 28.17
CA ASN A 8 -10.79 -1.33 27.18
C ASN A 8 -10.41 -1.93 25.83
N GLY A 9 -11.31 -1.86 24.86
CA GLY A 9 -11.01 -2.10 23.46
C GLY A 9 -11.52 -0.93 22.65
N THR A 10 -10.67 0.08 22.46
CA THR A 10 -10.84 1.14 21.47
C THR A 10 -10.98 0.48 20.10
N ILE A 11 -12.22 0.26 19.63
CA ILE A 11 -12.50 -0.03 18.22
C ILE A 11 -12.49 1.31 17.48
N GLY A 12 -11.33 1.95 17.53
CA GLY A 12 -10.96 3.08 16.70
C GLY A 12 -9.63 2.72 16.08
N GLU A 13 -9.43 3.10 14.83
CA GLU A 13 -8.10 3.15 14.19
C GLU A 13 -7.64 1.99 13.28
N THR A 14 -8.53 1.13 12.77
CA THR A 14 -8.16 0.30 11.58
C THR A 14 -9.11 0.37 10.39
N SER A 15 -10.30 0.98 10.56
CA SER A 15 -11.27 1.14 9.45
C SER A 15 -11.12 2.45 8.66
N ASN A 16 -10.11 3.27 8.97
CA ASN A 16 -9.97 4.63 8.44
C ASN A 16 -8.71 4.86 7.57
N ARG A 17 -8.18 3.82 6.91
CA ARG A 17 -7.05 3.97 5.98
C ARG A 17 -7.38 3.68 4.51
N LEU A 18 -8.64 3.35 4.21
CA LEU A 18 -9.13 3.13 2.85
C LEU A 18 -10.28 4.06 2.45
N GLN A 19 -10.75 4.94 3.35
CA GLN A 19 -11.86 5.89 3.09
C GLN A 19 -11.48 7.07 2.18
N GLY A 20 -10.31 7.05 1.53
CA GLY A 20 -9.81 8.12 0.66
C GLY A 20 -9.51 7.69 -0.77
N MET A 21 -10.04 6.56 -1.25
CA MET A 21 -9.85 6.06 -2.63
C MET A 21 -11.13 6.22 -3.48
N SER A 22 -11.88 7.30 -3.28
CA SER A 22 -13.07 7.58 -4.10
C SER A 22 -12.74 7.81 -5.57
N ASP A 23 -11.47 8.09 -5.89
CA ASP A 23 -10.93 8.21 -7.24
C ASP A 23 -9.69 7.30 -7.36
N SER A 24 -9.92 6.00 -7.55
CA SER A 24 -8.84 5.02 -7.70
C SER A 24 -9.00 4.21 -8.97
N GLU A 25 -8.00 4.29 -9.83
CA GLU A 25 -7.96 3.57 -11.10
C GLU A 25 -7.18 2.26 -10.96
N ARG A 26 -7.68 1.20 -11.61
CA ARG A 26 -7.04 -0.13 -11.57
C ARG A 26 -6.10 -0.32 -12.75
N ILE A 27 -4.85 -0.65 -12.45
CA ILE A 27 -3.89 -1.14 -13.45
C ILE A 27 -3.84 -2.67 -13.46
N SER A 28 -3.63 -3.26 -14.64
CA SER A 28 -3.34 -4.69 -14.80
C SER A 28 -1.97 -4.86 -15.45
N VAL A 29 -1.12 -5.70 -14.85
CA VAL A 29 0.26 -5.91 -15.30
C VAL A 29 0.54 -7.38 -15.55
N VAL A 30 1.25 -7.67 -16.63
CA VAL A 30 1.76 -9.00 -16.96
C VAL A 30 3.22 -9.06 -16.60
N LEU A 31 3.59 -10.05 -15.78
CA LEU A 31 4.97 -10.26 -15.33
C LEU A 31 5.44 -11.66 -15.74
N PRO A 32 6.75 -11.82 -16.03
CA PRO A 32 7.35 -13.15 -16.10
C PRO A 32 7.06 -13.94 -14.82
N THR A 33 6.81 -15.24 -14.96
CA THR A 33 6.43 -16.10 -13.82
C THR A 33 7.45 -16.06 -12.68
N GLN A 34 8.75 -15.99 -13.01
CA GLN A 34 9.81 -15.90 -12.01
C GLN A 34 9.74 -14.58 -11.23
N ALA A 35 9.59 -13.45 -11.92
CA ALA A 35 9.50 -12.14 -11.29
C ALA A 35 8.29 -12.04 -10.34
N LYS A 36 7.14 -12.63 -10.71
CA LYS A 36 5.98 -12.70 -9.80
C LYS A 36 6.30 -13.47 -8.53
N LYS A 37 6.95 -14.64 -8.64
CA LYS A 37 7.32 -15.46 -7.47
C LYS A 37 8.30 -14.74 -6.55
N GLU A 38 9.24 -13.99 -7.10
CA GLU A 38 10.19 -13.20 -6.33
C GLU A 38 9.51 -12.02 -5.63
N LEU A 39 8.60 -11.33 -6.32
CA LEU A 39 7.76 -10.28 -5.72
C LEU A 39 6.92 -10.81 -4.57
N GLU A 40 6.28 -11.98 -4.73
CA GLU A 40 5.48 -12.63 -3.68
C GLU A 40 6.33 -12.93 -2.42
N LYS A 41 7.55 -13.46 -2.62
CA LYS A 41 8.48 -13.71 -1.51
C LYS A 41 8.93 -12.42 -0.82
N LEU A 42 9.26 -11.39 -1.61
CA LEU A 42 9.68 -10.10 -1.06
C LEU A 42 8.57 -9.46 -0.22
N CYS A 43 7.33 -9.55 -0.67
CA CYS A 43 6.17 -9.07 0.08
C CYS A 43 5.97 -9.82 1.40
N ASP A 44 6.25 -11.12 1.44
CA ASP A 44 6.19 -11.90 2.69
C ASP A 44 7.26 -11.46 3.70
N ILE A 45 8.48 -11.20 3.23
CA ILE A 45 9.59 -10.70 4.05
C ILE A 45 9.24 -9.33 4.63
N GLU A 46 8.73 -8.43 3.79
CA GLU A 46 8.35 -7.05 4.14
C GLU A 46 7.04 -6.97 4.93
N LYS A 47 6.35 -8.11 5.12
CA LYS A 47 5.03 -8.23 5.78
C LYS A 47 4.00 -7.24 5.23
N ARG A 48 3.91 -7.16 3.90
CA ARG A 48 3.00 -6.26 3.17
C ARG A 48 2.26 -7.00 2.06
N SER A 49 1.07 -6.53 1.73
CA SER A 49 0.36 -7.02 0.53
C SER A 49 1.05 -6.54 -0.75
N ILE A 50 0.93 -7.33 -1.82
CA ILE A 50 1.50 -7.00 -3.13
C ILE A 50 1.02 -5.62 -3.61
N SER A 51 -0.29 -5.35 -3.52
CA SER A 51 -0.86 -4.08 -3.97
C SER A 51 -0.27 -2.89 -3.23
N ASN A 52 -0.12 -2.98 -1.91
CA ASN A 52 0.48 -1.91 -1.10
C ASN A 52 1.98 -1.75 -1.42
N PHE A 53 2.69 -2.86 -1.61
CA PHE A 53 4.12 -2.81 -1.96
C PHE A 53 4.35 -2.17 -3.33
N VAL A 54 3.58 -2.57 -4.34
CA VAL A 54 3.63 -2.00 -5.69
C VAL A 54 3.24 -0.53 -5.69
N TYR A 55 2.21 -0.14 -4.93
CA TYR A 55 1.84 1.28 -4.76
C TYR A 55 3.03 2.12 -4.28
N LEU A 56 3.76 1.65 -3.27
CA LEU A 56 4.91 2.39 -2.73
C LEU A 56 6.06 2.51 -3.72
N LEU A 57 6.36 1.44 -4.47
CA LEU A 57 7.37 1.47 -5.52
C LEU A 57 7.00 2.44 -6.64
N ILE A 58 5.72 2.46 -7.05
CA ILE A 58 5.23 3.39 -8.06
C ILE A 58 5.31 4.82 -7.56
N GLN A 59 4.87 5.07 -6.32
CA GLN A 59 4.89 6.40 -5.72
C GLN A 59 6.31 6.95 -5.61
N ASP A 60 7.25 6.14 -5.10
CA ASP A 60 8.67 6.48 -5.02
C ASP A 60 9.25 6.81 -6.40
N ALA A 61 8.97 5.99 -7.42
CA ALA A 61 9.41 6.26 -8.79
C ALA A 61 8.85 7.57 -9.36
N ILE A 62 7.58 7.89 -9.08
CA ILE A 62 6.94 9.16 -9.47
C ILE A 62 7.61 10.33 -8.76
N ASP A 63 7.85 10.23 -7.45
CA ASP A 63 8.49 11.29 -6.67
C ASP A 63 9.93 11.55 -7.14
N GLN A 64 10.70 10.50 -7.43
CA GLN A 64 12.03 10.64 -8.04
C GLN A 64 11.97 11.29 -9.43
N ALA A 65 10.98 10.94 -10.24
CA ALA A 65 10.79 11.54 -11.56
C ALA A 65 10.38 13.02 -11.47
N LYS A 66 9.58 13.41 -10.48
CA LYS A 66 9.27 14.82 -10.19
C LYS A 66 10.52 15.58 -9.72
N ALA A 67 11.26 15.03 -8.76
CA ALA A 67 12.45 15.64 -8.20
C ALA A 67 13.56 15.84 -9.24
N SER A 68 13.69 14.92 -10.19
CA SER A 68 14.63 15.03 -11.31
C SER A 68 14.14 15.90 -12.48
N GLY A 69 12.92 16.45 -12.38
CA GLY A 69 12.31 17.27 -13.44
C GLY A 69 11.85 16.50 -14.67
N LYS A 70 11.86 15.15 -14.64
CA LYS A 70 11.38 14.29 -15.75
C LYS A 70 9.86 14.31 -15.86
N LEU A 71 9.16 14.31 -14.73
CA LEU A 71 7.74 14.58 -14.66
C LEU A 71 7.58 16.05 -14.27
N LYS A 72 7.18 16.89 -15.22
CA LYS A 72 6.70 18.23 -14.90
C LYS A 72 5.33 18.09 -14.24
N SER A 73 5.08 18.82 -13.17
CA SER A 73 3.74 18.96 -12.61
C SER A 73 2.87 19.68 -13.65
N THR A 74 2.33 18.94 -14.62
CA THR A 74 1.18 19.41 -15.38
C THR A 74 0.00 19.36 -14.42
N ASP A 75 -0.32 20.54 -13.89
CA ASP A 75 -1.60 20.91 -13.31
C ASP A 75 -2.71 20.39 -14.23
N GLY A 76 -3.56 19.52 -13.69
CA GLY A 76 -4.78 19.04 -14.33
C GLY A 76 -5.97 19.69 -13.65
#